data_AF-A0A0C9XVX4-F1
#
_entry.id   AF-A0A0C9XVX4-F1
#
_cell.length_a   1.000
_cell.length_b   1.000
_cell.length_c   1.000
_cell.angle_alpha   90.00
_cell.angle_beta   90.00
_cell.angle_gamma   90.00
#
_symmetry.space_group_name_H-M   'P 1'
#
loop_
_entity.id
_entity.type
_entity.pdbx_description
1 polymer ?
#
loop_
_entity_poly.entity_id
_entity_poly.type
_entity_poly.pdbx_seq_one_letter_code
_entity_poly.pdbx_strand_id
1 'polypeptide(L)'
;EVPTMELLCDVKTRWDSAYFMINRMRALHLAIDCFLSLPHGSNDELSGLHLTALEWEVLQDLEVVLEIPHEVQQCMSSESRPILSKAVPAFEMVILWWRALAKHAPH
;
A
#
# COMPACT_ATOMS: atom_id res chain seq x y z
N GLU A 1 -4.66 3.27 -20.85
CA GLU A 1 -6.07 3.31 -20.39
C GLU A 1 -6.06 3.22 -18.88
N VAL A 2 -6.84 4.05 -18.18
CA VAL A 2 -6.87 4.05 -16.70
C VAL A 2 -7.84 2.96 -16.22
N PRO A 3 -7.42 2.04 -15.33
CA PRO A 3 -8.31 1.01 -14.81
C PRO A 3 -9.49 1.61 -14.03
N THR A 4 -10.70 1.12 -14.28
CA THR A 4 -11.88 1.48 -13.46
C THR A 4 -11.76 0.82 -12.09
N MET A 5 -11.45 1.60 -11.05
CA MET A 5 -11.37 1.10 -9.67
C MET A 5 -12.54 1.62 -8.81
N GLU A 6 -13.30 0.71 -8.21
CA GLU A 6 -14.35 1.01 -7.23
C GLU A 6 -13.76 1.43 -5.87
N LEU A 7 -14.52 2.19 -5.09
CA LEU A 7 -14.10 2.62 -3.75
C LEU A 7 -14.36 1.50 -2.75
N LEU A 8 -13.29 0.93 -2.18
CA LEU A 8 -13.40 0.01 -1.05
C LEU A 8 -13.65 0.84 0.21
N CYS A 9 -14.89 0.87 0.70
CA CYS A 9 -15.24 1.51 1.96
C CYS A 9 -14.60 0.74 3.12
N ASP A 10 -13.65 1.41 3.78
CA ASP A 10 -12.83 0.89 4.86
C ASP A 10 -13.67 0.37 6.05
N VAL A 11 -13.38 -0.84 6.53
CA VAL A 11 -14.05 -1.47 7.69
C VAL A 11 -13.01 -1.70 8.79
N LYS A 12 -13.35 -1.24 10.01
CA LYS A 12 -12.63 -1.37 11.29
C LYS A 12 -11.24 -2.04 11.20
N THR A 13 -10.23 -1.18 11.03
CA THR A 13 -8.83 -1.41 11.41
C THR A 13 -8.24 -2.70 10.87
N ARG A 14 -8.02 -2.75 9.56
CA ARG A 14 -7.06 -3.66 8.94
C ARG A 14 -5.88 -2.82 8.45
N TRP A 15 -4.65 -3.27 8.69
CA TRP A 15 -3.43 -2.54 8.28
C TRP A 15 -3.23 -2.55 6.75
N ASP A 16 -4.11 -3.23 6.01
CA ASP A 16 -4.12 -3.28 4.56
C ASP A 16 -4.72 -2.03 3.91
N SER A 17 -5.41 -1.14 4.64
CA SER A 17 -5.96 0.08 4.06
C SER A 17 -4.85 0.98 3.52
N ALA A 18 -3.75 1.14 4.28
CA ALA A 18 -2.55 1.83 3.82
C ALA A 18 -1.94 1.18 2.57
N TYR A 19 -1.84 -0.16 2.53
CA TYR A 19 -1.36 -0.89 1.36
C TYR A 19 -2.22 -0.62 0.11
N PHE A 20 -3.54 -0.71 0.24
CA PHE A 20 -4.47 -0.45 -0.86
C PHE A 20 -4.47 1.01 -1.31
N MET A 21 -4.35 1.94 -0.37
CA MET A 21 -4.23 3.37 -0.67
C MET A 21 -2.98 3.67 -1.49
N ILE A 22 -1.82 3.12 -1.09
CA ILE A 22 -0.55 3.32 -1.81
C ILE A 22 -0.61 2.70 -3.21
N ASN A 23 -1.10 1.45 -3.33
CA ASN A 23 -1.31 0.80 -4.62
C ASN A 23 -2.20 1.63 -5.55
N ARG A 24 -3.33 2.12 -5.02
CA ARG A 24 -4.27 2.95 -5.79
C ARG A 24 -3.64 4.28 -6.19
N MET A 25 -2.90 4.91 -5.29
CA MET A 25 -2.20 6.16 -5.55
C MET A 25 -1.17 5.99 -6.68
N ARG A 26 -0.39 4.89 -6.66
CA ARG A 26 0.54 4.54 -7.74
C ARG A 26 -0.17 4.25 -9.06
N ALA A 27 -1.27 3.51 -9.04
CA ALA A 27 -2.06 3.24 -10.23
C ALA A 27 -2.66 4.50 -10.86
N LEU A 28 -2.95 5.52 -10.04
CA LEU A 28 -3.54 6.79 -10.44
C LEU A 28 -2.52 7.94 -10.55
N HIS A 29 -1.21 7.66 -10.47
CA HIS A 29 -0.14 8.67 -10.47
C HIS A 29 -0.31 9.73 -11.57
N LEU A 30 -0.51 9.30 -12.82
CA LEU A 30 -0.70 10.21 -13.95
C LEU A 30 -1.94 11.09 -13.80
N ALA A 31 -3.04 10.54 -13.27
CA ALA A 31 -4.27 11.30 -13.06
C ALA A 31 -4.11 12.31 -11.92
N ILE A 32 -3.35 11.96 -10.88
CA ILE A 32 -3.02 12.85 -9.75
C ILE A 32 -2.16 14.00 -10.27
N ASP A 33 -1.11 13.73 -11.05
CA ASP A 33 -0.27 14.79 -11.61
C ASP A 33 -1.05 15.72 -12.56
N CYS A 34 -1.91 15.17 -13.41
CA CYS A 34 -2.80 15.97 -14.25
C CYS A 34 -3.75 16.83 -13.40
N PHE A 35 -4.30 16.28 -12.31
CA PHE A 35 -5.19 17.00 -11.42
C PHE A 35 -4.49 18.13 -10.66
N LEU A 36 -3.27 17.88 -10.17
CA LEU A 36 -2.49 18.87 -9.44
C LEU A 36 -1.93 19.98 -10.35
N SER A 37 -1.71 19.68 -11.63
CA SER A 37 -1.25 20.65 -12.64
C SER A 37 -2.38 21.51 -13.24
N LEU A 38 -3.65 21.28 -12.91
CA LEU A 38 -4.77 22.07 -13.42
C LEU A 38 -4.80 23.47 -12.79
N PRO A 39 -4.82 24.56 -13.58
CA PRO A 39 -4.72 25.95 -13.09
C PRO A 39 -6.07 26.51 -12.59
N HIS A 40 -6.89 25.71 -11.93
CA HIS A 40 -8.18 26.16 -11.40
C HIS A 40 -8.04 26.44 -9.90
N GLY A 41 -8.30 27.69 -9.51
CA GLY A 41 -7.93 28.35 -8.24
C GLY A 41 -8.50 27.80 -6.93
N SER A 42 -8.72 26.49 -6.84
CA SER A 42 -9.10 25.74 -5.64
C SER A 42 -8.00 24.77 -5.19
N ASN A 43 -7.00 24.51 -6.03
CA ASN A 43 -5.93 23.54 -5.77
C ASN A 43 -4.63 24.17 -5.24
N ASP A 44 -4.63 25.46 -4.87
CA ASP A 44 -3.42 26.14 -4.37
C ASP A 44 -2.87 25.44 -3.12
N GLU A 45 -3.76 24.95 -2.23
CA GLU A 45 -3.39 24.16 -1.05
C GLU A 45 -2.84 22.77 -1.39
N LEU A 46 -3.23 22.19 -2.52
CA LEU A 46 -2.83 20.85 -2.96
C LEU A 46 -1.60 20.88 -3.88
N SER A 47 -1.29 22.03 -4.48
CA SER A 47 -0.13 22.22 -5.35
C SER A 47 1.19 21.89 -4.66
N GLY A 48 1.26 22.10 -3.33
CA GLY A 48 2.41 21.73 -2.50
C GLY A 48 2.52 20.24 -2.17
N LEU A 49 1.53 19.42 -2.53
CA LEU A 49 1.52 17.97 -2.29
C LEU A 49 2.03 17.16 -3.50
N HIS A 50 2.64 17.82 -4.47
CA HIS A 50 3.34 17.13 -5.55
C HIS A 50 4.47 16.28 -5.00
N LEU A 51 4.34 14.97 -5.20
CA LEU A 51 5.37 14.02 -4.85
C LEU A 51 6.52 14.11 -5.86
N THR A 52 7.73 14.20 -5.33
CA THR A 52 8.97 14.09 -6.07
C THR A 52 9.19 12.66 -6.57
N ALA A 53 10.06 12.48 -7.58
CA ALA A 53 10.40 11.15 -8.08
C ALA A 53 10.91 10.21 -6.96
N LEU A 54 11.68 10.76 -6.02
CA LEU A 54 12.18 10.01 -4.87
C LEU A 54 11.04 9.56 -3.94
N GLU A 55 10.05 10.42 -3.69
CA GLU A 55 8.90 10.04 -2.84
C GLU A 55 8.05 8.96 -3.51
N TRP A 56 7.96 8.96 -4.84
CA TRP A 56 7.31 7.88 -5.59
C TRP A 56 8.08 6.54 -5.51
N GLU A 57 9.41 6.58 -5.53
CA GLU A 57 10.25 5.41 -5.28
C GLU A 57 10.05 4.87 -3.85
N VAL A 58 10.03 5.76 -2.85
CA VAL A 58 9.75 5.37 -1.46
C VAL A 58 8.36 4.74 -1.32
N LEU A 59 7.35 5.25 -2.03
CA LEU A 59 6.01 4.64 -2.04
C LEU A 59 6.03 3.23 -2.66
N GLN A 60 6.86 2.99 -3.68
CA GLN A 60 7.05 1.66 -4.25
C GLN A 60 7.71 0.72 -3.25
N ASP A 61 8.74 1.18 -2.53
CA ASP A 61 9.38 0.38 -1.48
C ASP A 61 8.40 0.04 -0.35
N LEU A 62 7.59 1.02 0.06
CA LEU A 62 6.55 0.82 1.07
C LEU A 62 5.49 -0.18 0.62
N GLU A 63 5.11 -0.18 -0.66
CA GLU A 63 4.20 -1.19 -1.21
C GLU A 63 4.77 -2.59 -1.04
N VAL A 64 6.04 -2.82 -1.40
CA VAL A 64 6.70 -4.13 -1.26
C VAL A 64 6.79 -4.56 0.21
N VAL A 65 7.09 -3.63 1.12
CA VAL A 65 7.14 -3.91 2.56
C VAL A 65 5.76 -4.29 3.09
N LEU A 66 4.70 -3.62 2.61
CA LEU A 66 3.31 -3.82 3.06
C LEU A 66 2.61 -4.99 2.37
N GLU A 67 3.10 -5.47 1.22
CA GLU A 67 2.61 -6.67 0.54
C GLU A 67 2.76 -7.93 1.42
N ILE A 68 3.89 -8.05 2.10
CA ILE A 68 4.20 -9.19 3.00
C ILE A 68 3.13 -9.38 4.09
N PRO A 69 2.81 -8.38 4.95
CA PRO A 69 1.76 -8.53 5.94
C PRO A 69 0.37 -8.61 5.30
N HIS A 70 0.14 -8.00 4.12
CA HIS A 70 -1.12 -8.13 3.40
C HIS A 70 -1.43 -9.60 3.06
N GLU A 71 -0.48 -10.31 2.44
CA GLU A 71 -0.62 -11.71 2.05
C GLU A 71 -0.89 -12.62 3.25
N VAL A 72 -0.13 -12.44 4.33
CA VAL A 72 -0.31 -13.23 5.56
C VAL A 72 -1.68 -12.94 6.19
N GLN A 73 -2.12 -11.68 6.19
CA GLN A 73 -3.44 -11.31 6.68
C GLN A 73 -4.55 -11.93 5.83
N GLN A 74 -4.45 -11.91 4.49
CA GLN A 74 -5.44 -12.54 3.61
C GLN A 74 -5.51 -14.05 3.85
N CYS A 75 -4.35 -14.71 3.97
CA CYS A 75 -4.27 -16.13 4.31
C CYS A 75 -5.03 -16.43 5.60
N MET A 76 -4.75 -15.70 6.69
CA MET A 76 -5.45 -15.87 7.97
C MET A 76 -6.94 -15.52 7.92
N SER A 77 -7.32 -14.51 7.14
CA SER A 77 -8.71 -14.06 6.99
C SER A 77 -9.55 -15.04 6.16
N SER A 78 -8.92 -15.81 5.27
CA SER A 78 -9.58 -16.82 4.44
C SER A 78 -9.94 -18.09 5.21
N GLU A 79 -9.35 -18.30 6.40
CA GLU A 79 -9.64 -19.47 7.21
C GLU A 79 -11.02 -19.38 7.87
N SER A 80 -11.91 -20.30 7.52
CA SER A 80 -13.27 -20.39 8.09
C SER A 80 -13.31 -20.71 9.60
N ARG A 81 -12.18 -21.09 10.18
CA ARG A 81 -12.01 -21.37 11.61
C ARG A 81 -10.78 -20.63 12.11
N PRO A 82 -10.91 -19.68 13.05
CA PRO A 82 -9.75 -19.00 13.62
C PRO A 82 -8.99 -19.99 14.50
N ILE A 83 -7.94 -20.60 13.95
CA ILE A 83 -7.06 -21.46 14.75
C ILE A 83 -5.93 -20.57 15.29
N LEU A 84 -6.05 -20.18 16.56
CA LEU A 84 -5.03 -19.37 17.25
C LEU A 84 -3.62 -19.97 17.13
N SER A 85 -3.49 -21.29 16.98
CA SER A 85 -2.21 -21.97 16.79
C SER A 85 -1.48 -21.56 15.50
N LYS A 86 -2.16 -20.99 14.50
CA LYS A 86 -1.54 -20.49 13.27
C LYS A 86 -1.13 -19.03 13.33
N ALA A 87 -1.60 -18.27 14.33
CA ALA A 87 -1.25 -16.86 14.46
C ALA A 87 0.25 -16.65 14.72
N VAL A 88 0.84 -17.46 15.61
CA VAL A 88 2.28 -17.36 15.91
C VAL A 88 3.14 -17.70 14.67
N PRO A 89 2.94 -18.82 13.97
CA PRO A 89 3.63 -19.11 12.71
C PRO A 89 3.45 -18.01 11.64
N ALA A 90 2.26 -17.42 11.54
CA ALA A 90 1.99 -16.34 10.59
C ALA A 90 2.84 -15.09 10.88
N PHE A 91 2.95 -14.67 12.15
CA PHE A 91 3.83 -13.56 12.51
C PHE A 91 5.32 -13.90 12.30
N GLU A 92 5.73 -15.14 12.57
CA GLU A 92 7.10 -15.59 12.29
C GLU A 92 7.41 -15.52 10.78
N MET A 93 6.46 -15.87 9.92
CA MET A 93 6.59 -15.72 8.47
C MET A 93 6.78 -14.27 8.04
N VAL A 94 5.98 -13.33 8.55
CA VAL A 94 6.13 -11.89 8.26
C VAL A 94 7.55 -11.42 8.62
N ILE A 95 8.02 -11.75 9.82
CA ILE A 95 9.37 -11.37 10.28
C ILE A 95 10.45 -11.99 9.39
N LEU A 96 10.29 -13.25 9.00
CA LEU A 96 11.25 -13.95 8.14
C LEU A 96 11.33 -13.31 6.75
N TRP A 97 10.18 -12.97 6.15
CA TRP A 97 10.12 -12.34 4.83
C TRP A 97 10.67 -10.91 4.85
N TRP A 98 10.38 -10.11 5.88
CA TRP A 98 11.03 -8.79 6.02
C TRP A 98 12.54 -8.88 6.21
N ARG A 99 13.03 -9.84 7.00
CA ARG A 99 14.48 -10.07 7.14
C ARG A 99 15.11 -10.51 5.83
N ALA A 100 14.40 -11.28 5.00
CA ALA A 100 14.87 -11.64 3.67
C ALA A 100 14.89 -10.42 2.75
N LEU A 101 13.83 -9.61 2.75
CA LEU A 101 13.71 -8.38 1.97
C LEU A 101 14.85 -7.41 2.31
N ALA A 102 15.11 -7.18 3.60
CA ALA A 102 16.19 -6.30 4.07
C ALA A 102 17.60 -6.76 3.65
N LYS A 103 17.79 -8.05 3.32
CA LYS A 103 19.07 -8.56 2.80
C LYS A 103 19.23 -8.36 1.29
N HIS A 104 18.14 -8.20 0.56
CA HIS A 104 18.13 -8.12 -0.90
C HIS A 104 17.88 -6.69 -1.43
N ALA A 105 17.36 -5.79 -0.60
CA ALA A 105 17.25 -4.38 -0.94
C ALA A 105 18.65 -3.73 -0.94
N PRO A 106 19.14 -3.20 -2.08
CA PRO A 106 20.36 -2.38 -2.08
C PRO A 106 20.07 -1.07 -1.33
N HIS A 107 21.02 -0.65 -0.49
CA HIS A 107 21.02 0.67 0.13
C HIS A 107 21.23 1.79 -0.90
#